data_AF-A0A066VK26-F1
#
_entry.id   AF-A0A066VK26-F1
#
_cell.length_a   1.000
_cell.length_b   1.000
_cell.length_c   1.000
_cell.angle_alpha   90.00
_cell.angle_beta   90.00
_cell.angle_gamma   90.00
#
_symmetry.space_group_name_H-M   'P 1'
#
loop_
_entity.id
_entity.type
_entity.pdbx_description
1 polymer ?
#
loop_
_entity_poly.entity_id
_entity_poly.type
_entity_poly.pdbx_seq_one_letter_code
_entity_poly.pdbx_strand_id
1 'polypeptide(L)'
;HGPVEGSWLYLSTGGRTVNASKSFLANLWKDYAKADQRWGWADPTCVSIEILTVLGAGPIAAYCAYLLTKNDPRYHFWAIVLSTGEIYGGFMTFSPEWLTGNKFLIGSSDFLLFYVYLCFMNLVWVFVPLYLLYDSYQAVTTGAKAAYVVKASLASVRKKR
;
A
#
# COMPACT_ATOMS: atom_id res chain seq x y z
N HIS A 1 2.34 6.47 -2.95
CA HIS A 1 3.71 6.41 -2.38
C HIS A 1 4.70 7.45 -2.88
N GLY A 2 4.64 7.90 -4.14
CA GLY A 2 5.63 8.83 -4.72
C GLY A 2 5.55 10.28 -4.18
N PRO A 3 5.65 11.32 -5.03
CA PRO A 3 5.80 12.72 -4.60
C PRO A 3 4.72 13.23 -3.63
N VAL A 4 3.51 12.70 -3.72
CA VAL A 4 2.37 13.10 -2.87
C VAL A 4 2.62 12.64 -1.43
N GLU A 5 2.63 11.33 -1.15
CA GLU A 5 2.89 10.78 0.19
C GLU A 5 4.27 11.15 0.72
N GLY A 6 5.31 11.18 -0.14
CA GLY A 6 6.64 11.65 0.26
C GLY A 6 6.65 13.09 0.76
N SER A 7 5.81 13.97 0.21
CA SER A 7 5.66 15.33 0.73
C SER A 7 4.98 15.36 2.09
N TRP A 8 4.00 14.48 2.34
CA TRP A 8 3.39 14.35 3.66
C TRP A 8 4.40 13.90 4.69
N LEU A 9 5.15 12.82 4.39
CA LEU A 9 6.16 12.29 5.29
C LEU A 9 7.23 13.34 5.62
N TYR A 10 7.68 14.11 4.62
CA TYR A 10 8.56 15.25 4.86
C TYR A 10 7.91 16.28 5.79
N LEU A 11 6.65 16.66 5.56
CA LEU A 11 5.93 17.62 6.40
C LEU A 11 5.57 17.09 7.79
N SER A 12 5.72 15.80 8.05
CA SER A 12 5.30 15.11 9.28
C SER A 12 6.46 14.52 10.08
N THR A 13 7.71 14.87 9.74
CA THR A 13 8.92 14.40 10.46
C THR A 13 9.78 15.56 10.95
N GLY A 14 10.62 15.32 11.97
CA GLY A 14 11.54 16.36 12.49
C GLY A 14 10.82 17.55 13.14
N GLY A 15 9.69 17.30 13.80
CA GLY A 15 8.89 18.33 14.48
C GLY A 15 8.02 19.20 13.57
N ARG A 16 8.00 18.93 12.26
CA ARG A 16 7.11 19.60 11.30
C ARG A 16 5.71 19.02 11.36
N THR A 17 4.75 19.85 11.00
CA THR A 17 3.35 19.42 10.80
C THR A 17 2.80 20.02 9.51
N VAL A 18 1.86 19.32 8.89
CA VAL A 18 1.13 19.78 7.72
C VAL A 18 0.38 21.10 8.03
N ASN A 19 -0.25 21.18 9.20
CA ASN A 19 -1.02 22.36 9.61
C ASN A 19 -0.19 23.64 9.69
N ALA A 20 1.08 23.54 10.12
CA ALA A 20 1.99 24.69 10.22
C ALA A 20 2.60 25.12 8.87
N SER A 21 2.58 24.25 7.86
CA SER A 21 3.19 24.54 6.56
C SER A 21 2.27 25.38 5.66
N LYS A 22 2.87 26.22 4.81
CA LYS A 22 2.17 27.01 3.79
C LYS A 22 2.48 26.54 2.35
N SER A 23 3.17 25.42 2.20
CA SER A 23 3.53 24.91 0.87
C SER A 23 2.30 24.43 0.10
N PHE A 24 2.40 24.40 -1.23
CA PHE A 24 1.32 23.91 -2.10
C PHE A 24 0.85 22.50 -1.71
N LEU A 25 1.79 21.57 -1.54
CA LEU A 25 1.46 20.19 -1.14
C LEU A 25 0.91 20.11 0.29
N ALA A 26 1.25 21.05 1.18
CA ALA A 26 0.61 21.11 2.49
C ALA A 26 -0.87 21.44 2.39
N ASN A 27 -1.30 22.27 1.43
CA ASN A 27 -2.73 22.57 1.25
C ASN A 27 -3.52 21.34 0.81
N LEU A 28 -2.94 20.47 -0.03
CA LEU A 28 -3.54 19.19 -0.39
C LEU A 28 -3.78 18.33 0.87
N TRP A 29 -2.77 18.22 1.73
CA TRP A 29 -2.86 17.42 2.95
C TRP A 29 -3.75 18.04 4.02
N LYS A 30 -3.85 19.37 4.09
CA LYS A 30 -4.83 20.05 4.93
C LYS A 30 -6.26 19.77 4.48
N ASP A 31 -6.48 19.62 3.18
CA ASP A 31 -7.80 19.27 2.66
C ASP A 31 -8.16 17.83 3.05
N TYR A 32 -7.23 16.89 2.90
CA TYR A 32 -7.42 15.52 3.40
C TYR A 32 -7.57 15.47 4.93
N ALA A 33 -6.88 16.35 5.67
CA ALA A 33 -6.98 16.43 7.12
C ALA A 33 -8.35 16.89 7.63
N LYS A 34 -9.22 17.43 6.76
CA LYS A 34 -10.64 17.65 7.12
C LYS A 34 -11.39 16.32 7.29
N ALA A 35 -10.99 15.29 6.56
CA ALA A 35 -11.54 13.95 6.64
C ALA A 35 -10.88 13.11 7.75
N ASP A 36 -9.56 13.18 7.87
CA ASP A 36 -8.79 12.51 8.93
C ASP A 36 -7.77 13.47 9.55
N GLN A 37 -8.11 14.02 10.72
CA GLN A 37 -7.35 15.13 11.29
C GLN A 37 -5.91 14.75 11.67
N ARG A 38 -5.63 13.45 11.85
CA ARG A 38 -4.28 12.90 12.16
C ARG A 38 -3.24 13.25 11.11
N TRP A 39 -3.69 13.46 9.87
CA TRP A 39 -2.84 13.88 8.76
C TRP A 39 -2.40 15.34 8.86
N GLY A 40 -3.03 16.14 9.73
CA GLY A 40 -2.68 17.53 9.98
C GLY A 40 -1.56 17.73 11.00
N TRP A 41 -1.52 16.93 12.07
CA TRP A 41 -0.55 17.06 13.18
C TRP A 41 0.52 15.96 13.24
N ALA A 42 0.63 15.12 12.21
CA ALA A 42 1.62 14.05 12.12
C ALA A 42 1.47 12.98 13.22
N ASP A 43 0.31 12.32 13.27
CA ASP A 43 0.09 11.19 14.18
C ASP A 43 1.20 10.11 14.05
N PRO A 44 1.83 9.68 15.16
CA PRO A 44 2.95 8.73 15.10
C PRO A 44 2.62 7.40 14.42
N THR A 45 1.38 6.92 14.52
CA THR A 45 0.97 5.68 13.87
C THR A 45 0.96 5.86 12.36
N CYS A 46 0.28 6.89 11.87
CA CYS A 46 0.27 7.22 10.44
C CYS A 46 1.70 7.51 9.92
N VAL A 47 2.51 8.28 10.66
CA VAL A 47 3.90 8.56 10.27
C VAL A 47 4.72 7.30 10.17
N SER A 48 4.62 6.38 11.14
CA SER A 48 5.39 5.13 11.11
C SER A 48 5.05 4.24 9.91
N ILE A 49 3.78 4.20 9.52
CA ILE A 49 3.31 3.48 8.32
C ILE A 49 3.87 4.15 7.07
N GLU A 50 3.75 5.48 6.99
CA GLU A 50 4.16 6.23 5.80
C GLU A 50 5.67 6.23 5.54
N ILE A 51 6.50 6.06 6.57
CA ILE A 51 7.93 5.78 6.39
C ILE A 51 8.12 4.53 5.53
N LEU A 52 7.38 3.46 5.82
CA LEU A 52 7.47 2.19 5.08
C LEU A 52 6.79 2.29 3.71
N THR A 53 5.66 2.98 3.58
CA THR A 53 5.00 3.13 2.27
C THR A 53 5.86 3.95 1.32
N VAL A 54 6.41 5.08 1.76
CA VAL A 54 7.21 5.98 0.90
C VAL A 54 8.57 5.37 0.58
N LEU A 55 9.29 4.85 1.58
CA LEU A 55 10.67 4.39 1.40
C LEU A 55 10.78 2.89 1.04
N GLY A 56 9.72 2.12 1.27
CA GLY A 56 9.65 0.69 0.93
C GLY A 56 8.68 0.42 -0.22
N ALA A 57 7.38 0.65 0.00
CA ALA A 57 6.35 0.32 -0.99
C ALA A 57 6.51 1.10 -2.30
N GLY A 58 6.85 2.39 -2.24
CA GLY A 58 7.11 3.25 -3.40
C GLY A 58 8.19 2.70 -4.33
N PRO A 59 9.42 2.43 -3.84
CA PRO A 59 10.46 1.77 -4.63
C PRO A 59 10.06 0.39 -5.15
N ILE A 60 9.37 -0.44 -4.35
CA ILE A 60 8.89 -1.76 -4.80
C ILE A 60 7.86 -1.61 -5.93
N ALA A 61 6.94 -0.65 -5.85
CA ALA A 61 5.96 -0.37 -6.89
C ALA A 61 6.64 0.08 -8.19
N ALA A 62 7.64 0.96 -8.12
CA ALA A 62 8.45 1.36 -9.28
C ALA A 62 9.20 0.16 -9.88
N TYR A 63 9.75 -0.72 -9.03
CA TYR A 63 10.42 -1.93 -9.49
C TYR A 63 9.44 -2.93 -10.14
N CYS A 64 8.25 -3.11 -9.59
CA CYS A 64 7.18 -3.89 -10.20
C CYS A 64 6.83 -3.36 -11.60
N ALA A 65 6.66 -2.05 -11.74
CA ALA A 65 6.42 -1.42 -13.04
C ALA A 65 7.57 -1.69 -14.03
N TYR A 66 8.82 -1.60 -13.59
CA TYR A 66 9.98 -1.96 -14.40
C TYR A 66 9.94 -3.43 -14.85
N LEU A 67 9.66 -4.37 -13.95
CA LEU A 67 9.58 -5.81 -14.27
C LEU A 67 8.47 -6.11 -15.29
N LEU A 68 7.33 -5.42 -15.21
CA LEU A 68 6.26 -5.53 -16.20
C LEU A 68 6.73 -5.14 -17.60
N THR A 69 7.53 -4.08 -17.75
CA THR A 69 8.09 -3.69 -19.07
C THR A 69 9.03 -4.75 -19.66
N LYS A 70 9.54 -5.65 -18.83
CA LYS A 70 10.45 -6.73 -19.22
C LYS A 70 9.75 -8.09 -19.34
N ASN A 71 8.44 -8.16 -19.09
CA ASN A 71 7.71 -9.42 -18.95
C ASN A 71 8.41 -10.40 -17.98
N ASP A 72 8.98 -9.87 -16.90
CA ASP A 72 9.78 -10.66 -15.97
C ASP A 72 8.88 -11.29 -14.88
N PRO A 73 8.87 -12.63 -14.72
CA PRO A 73 7.98 -13.31 -13.79
C PRO A 73 8.28 -13.00 -12.31
N ARG A 74 9.44 -12.40 -11.99
CA ARG A 74 9.74 -11.89 -10.64
C ARG A 74 8.74 -10.83 -10.19
N TYR A 75 8.02 -10.20 -11.12
CA TYR A 75 6.94 -9.27 -10.82
C TYR A 75 5.96 -9.86 -9.79
N HIS A 76 5.52 -11.11 -9.97
CA HIS A 76 4.50 -11.70 -9.12
C HIS A 76 4.93 -11.85 -7.66
N PHE A 77 6.22 -12.14 -7.41
CA PHE A 77 6.75 -12.16 -6.04
C PHE A 77 6.67 -10.77 -5.40
N TRP A 78 7.15 -9.75 -6.09
CA TRP A 78 7.16 -8.38 -5.57
C TRP A 78 5.76 -7.77 -5.45
N ALA A 79 4.85 -8.13 -6.37
CA ALA A 79 3.44 -7.76 -6.29
C ALA A 79 2.77 -8.35 -5.04
N ILE A 80 3.08 -9.61 -4.66
CA ILE A 80 2.59 -10.21 -3.42
C ILE A 80 3.14 -9.47 -2.19
N VAL A 81 4.45 -9.20 -2.15
CA VAL A 81 5.09 -8.49 -1.04
C VAL A 81 4.49 -7.10 -0.87
N LEU A 82 4.39 -6.33 -1.96
CA LEU A 82 3.82 -5.00 -1.97
C LEU A 82 2.36 -5.01 -1.50
N SER A 83 1.53 -5.85 -2.12
CA SER A 83 0.10 -5.90 -1.84
C SER A 83 -0.22 -6.34 -0.42
N THR A 84 0.57 -7.25 0.14
CA THR A 84 0.44 -7.64 1.56
C THR A 84 0.76 -6.45 2.47
N GLY A 85 1.81 -5.68 2.15
CA GLY A 85 2.17 -4.46 2.86
C GLY A 85 1.06 -3.41 2.81
N GLU A 86 0.47 -3.17 1.65
CA GLU A 86 -0.64 -2.21 1.48
C GLU A 86 -1.87 -2.57 2.33
N ILE A 87 -2.29 -3.84 2.30
CA ILE A 87 -3.46 -4.30 3.10
C ILE A 87 -3.18 -4.16 4.59
N TYR A 88 -1.99 -4.56 5.03
CA TYR A 88 -1.60 -4.43 6.43
C TYR A 88 -1.50 -2.96 6.86
N GLY A 89 -0.88 -2.09 6.05
CA GLY A 89 -0.76 -0.65 6.31
C GLY A 89 -2.12 0.05 6.35
N GLY A 90 -3.03 -0.29 5.42
CA GLY A 90 -4.41 0.20 5.44
C GLY A 90 -5.15 -0.22 6.70
N PHE A 91 -5.03 -1.49 7.11
CA PHE A 91 -5.60 -1.94 8.37
C PHE A 91 -5.04 -1.19 9.57
N MET A 92 -3.71 -1.00 9.64
CA MET A 92 -3.06 -0.27 10.74
C MET A 92 -3.37 1.23 10.76
N THR A 93 -3.80 1.81 9.64
CA THR A 93 -4.23 3.21 9.58
C THR A 93 -5.59 3.42 10.25
N PHE A 94 -6.52 2.47 10.07
CA PHE A 94 -7.90 2.60 10.55
C PHE A 94 -8.20 1.82 11.84
N SER A 95 -7.53 0.71 12.10
CA SER A 95 -7.79 -0.14 13.26
C SER A 95 -7.58 0.59 14.61
N PRO A 96 -6.49 1.34 14.84
CA PRO A 96 -6.32 2.10 16.07
C PRO A 96 -7.41 3.16 16.28
N GLU A 97 -7.84 3.78 15.19
CA GLU A 97 -8.88 4.82 15.20
C GLU A 97 -10.24 4.22 15.53
N TRP A 98 -10.58 3.08 14.92
CA TRP A 98 -11.77 2.31 15.24
C TRP A 98 -11.80 1.89 16.71
N LEU A 99 -10.68 1.39 17.24
CA LEU A 99 -10.56 0.98 18.64
C LEU A 99 -10.69 2.15 19.62
N THR A 100 -10.40 3.38 19.19
CA THR A 100 -10.51 4.59 19.99
C THR A 100 -11.78 5.38 19.75
N GLY A 101 -12.69 4.85 18.92
CA GLY A 101 -14.03 5.40 18.68
C GLY A 101 -14.13 6.42 17.55
N ASN A 102 -13.21 6.39 16.58
CA ASN A 102 -13.20 7.28 15.40
C ASN A 102 -13.22 8.77 15.75
N LYS A 103 -12.51 9.16 16.82
CA LYS A 103 -12.47 10.52 17.36
C LYS A 103 -11.94 11.56 16.38
N PHE A 104 -11.04 11.15 15.49
CA PHE A 104 -10.31 12.05 14.59
C PHE A 104 -10.75 11.92 13.13
N LEU A 105 -11.67 10.99 12.83
CA LEU A 105 -12.29 10.86 11.52
C LEU A 105 -13.55 11.71 11.44
N ILE A 106 -13.79 12.28 10.27
CA ILE A 106 -15.08 12.92 9.98
C ILE A 106 -16.21 11.88 10.06
N GLY A 107 -17.36 12.28 10.59
CA GLY A 107 -18.57 11.47 10.56
C GLY A 107 -19.23 11.46 9.18
N SER A 108 -20.25 10.62 9.01
CA SER A 108 -20.99 10.46 7.74
C SER A 108 -21.90 11.65 7.36
N SER A 109 -21.88 12.74 8.13
CA SER A 109 -22.66 13.96 7.86
C SER A 109 -22.15 14.75 6.67
N ASP A 110 -20.85 14.68 6.35
CA ASP A 110 -20.28 15.25 5.14
C ASP A 110 -20.04 14.15 4.10
N PHE A 111 -20.82 14.17 3.03
CA PHE A 111 -20.78 13.12 2.02
C PHE A 111 -19.40 13.02 1.34
N LEU A 112 -18.80 14.15 0.99
CA LEU A 112 -17.54 14.20 0.26
C LEU A 112 -16.40 13.71 1.14
N LEU A 113 -16.29 14.26 2.35
CA LEU A 113 -15.18 13.93 3.24
C LEU A 113 -15.30 12.49 3.77
N PHE A 114 -16.51 12.01 4.07
CA PHE A 114 -16.66 10.64 4.55
C PHE A 114 -16.61 9.61 3.43
N TYR A 115 -17.54 9.65 2.48
CA TYR A 115 -17.69 8.56 1.51
C TYR A 115 -16.65 8.60 0.40
N VAL A 116 -16.23 9.79 -0.04
CA VAL A 116 -15.24 9.89 -1.11
C VAL A 116 -13.83 9.83 -0.53
N TYR A 117 -13.50 10.72 0.40
CA TYR A 117 -12.11 10.83 0.90
C TYR A 117 -11.76 9.65 1.81
N LEU A 118 -12.59 9.30 2.81
CA LEU A 118 -12.28 8.16 3.67
C LEU A 118 -12.62 6.83 3.02
N CYS A 119 -13.87 6.61 2.58
CA CYS A 119 -14.26 5.29 2.09
C CYS A 119 -13.68 4.99 0.70
N PHE A 120 -14.09 5.71 -0.33
CA PHE A 120 -13.78 5.35 -1.72
C PHE A 120 -12.27 5.35 -1.99
N MET A 121 -11.56 6.41 -1.60
CA MET A 121 -10.11 6.46 -1.83
C MET A 121 -9.48 5.28 -1.10
N ASN A 122 -9.60 5.12 0.22
CA ASN A 122 -8.90 4.04 0.92
C ASN A 122 -9.33 2.61 0.50
N LEU A 123 -10.57 2.39 0.05
CA LEU A 123 -11.00 1.08 -0.46
C LEU A 123 -10.25 0.65 -1.72
N VAL A 124 -9.72 1.58 -2.53
CA VAL A 124 -8.86 1.24 -3.67
C VAL A 124 -7.60 0.50 -3.21
N TRP A 125 -7.02 0.90 -2.07
CA TRP A 125 -5.86 0.27 -1.44
C TRP A 125 -6.20 -1.05 -0.73
N VAL A 126 -7.47 -1.46 -0.75
CA VAL A 126 -7.89 -2.81 -0.33
C VAL A 126 -8.13 -3.68 -1.55
N PHE A 127 -8.98 -3.23 -2.47
CA PHE A 127 -9.41 -4.07 -3.60
C PHE A 127 -8.33 -4.29 -4.65
N VAL A 128 -7.52 -3.27 -4.97
CA VAL A 128 -6.43 -3.42 -5.95
C VAL A 128 -5.37 -4.39 -5.43
N PRO A 129 -4.84 -4.25 -4.20
CA PRO A 129 -3.91 -5.23 -3.64
C PRO A 129 -4.47 -6.65 -3.54
N LEU A 130 -5.74 -6.81 -3.16
CA LEU A 130 -6.38 -8.13 -3.11
C LEU A 130 -6.45 -8.79 -4.49
N TYR A 131 -6.78 -8.01 -5.53
CA TYR A 131 -6.77 -8.50 -6.90
C TYR A 131 -5.35 -8.92 -7.34
N LEU A 132 -4.34 -8.08 -7.08
CA LEU A 132 -2.95 -8.37 -7.44
C LEU A 132 -2.40 -9.61 -6.69
N LEU A 133 -2.79 -9.80 -5.43
CA LEU A 133 -2.49 -11.01 -4.67
C LEU A 133 -3.09 -12.25 -5.33
N TYR A 134 -4.38 -12.17 -5.70
CA TYR A 134 -5.06 -13.27 -6.37
C TYR A 134 -4.38 -13.63 -7.70
N ASP A 135 -4.17 -12.64 -8.58
CA ASP A 135 -3.49 -12.83 -9.87
C ASP A 135 -2.09 -13.45 -9.70
N SER A 136 -1.28 -12.86 -8.83
CA SER A 136 0.10 -13.31 -8.62
C SER A 136 0.18 -14.68 -7.95
N TYR A 137 -0.77 -15.00 -7.06
CA TYR A 137 -0.87 -16.33 -6.47
C TYR A 137 -1.16 -17.40 -7.54
N GLN A 138 -2.08 -17.14 -8.46
CA GLN A 138 -2.36 -18.08 -9.56
C GLN A 138 -1.14 -18.29 -10.45
N ALA A 139 -0.44 -17.21 -10.81
CA ALA A 139 0.77 -17.29 -11.64
C ALA A 139 1.89 -18.10 -10.96
N VAL A 140 2.19 -17.81 -9.68
CA VAL A 140 3.24 -18.49 -8.90
C VAL A 140 2.91 -19.97 -8.71
N THR A 141 1.68 -20.29 -8.32
CA THR A 141 1.29 -21.69 -8.08
C THR A 141 1.25 -22.51 -9.36
N THR A 142 0.83 -21.92 -10.49
CA THR A 142 0.87 -22.57 -11.80
C THR A 142 2.31 -22.85 -12.24
N GLY A 143 3.19 -21.86 -12.13
CA GLY A 143 4.62 -22.02 -12.42
C GLY A 143 5.28 -23.09 -11.54
N ALA A 144 4.98 -23.10 -10.24
CA ALA A 144 5.50 -24.10 -9.30
C ALA A 144 5.03 -25.52 -9.67
N LYS A 145 3.73 -25.71 -9.98
CA LYS A 145 3.19 -27.00 -10.43
C LYS A 145 3.91 -27.52 -11.67
N ALA A 146 4.12 -26.67 -12.68
CA ALA A 146 4.84 -27.04 -13.90
C ALA A 146 6.28 -27.47 -13.59
N ALA A 147 6.98 -26.73 -12.72
CA ALA A 147 8.34 -27.08 -12.31
C ALA A 147 8.42 -28.44 -11.58
N TYR A 148 7.44 -28.77 -10.73
CA TYR A 148 7.36 -30.07 -10.07
C TYR A 148 7.17 -31.23 -11.06
N VAL A 149 6.31 -31.05 -12.07
CA VAL A 149 6.06 -32.07 -13.12
C VAL A 149 7.33 -32.32 -13.93
N VAL A 150 8.04 -31.26 -14.35
CA VAL A 150 9.30 -31.39 -15.08
C VAL A 150 10.35 -32.11 -14.23
N LYS A 151 10.50 -31.74 -12.95
CA LYS A 151 11.46 -32.37 -12.04
C LYS A 151 11.18 -33.87 -11.85
N ALA A 152 9.91 -34.24 -11.67
CA ALA A 152 9.49 -35.64 -11.55
C ALA A 152 9.80 -36.44 -12.83
N SER A 153 9.52 -35.84 -13.99
CA SER A 153 9.80 -36.45 -15.30
C SER A 153 11.30 -36.69 -15.50
N LEU A 154 12.15 -35.70 -15.21
CA LEU A 154 13.61 -35.82 -15.30
C LEU A 154 14.16 -36.90 -14.36
N ALA A 155 13.64 -36.99 -13.13
CA ALA A 155 14.03 -38.02 -12.18
C ALA A 155 13.70 -39.43 -12.70
N SER A 156 12.53 -39.60 -13.34
CA SER A 156 12.12 -40.87 -13.95
C SER A 156 13.04 -41.29 -15.11
N VAL A 157 13.47 -40.33 -15.94
CA VAL A 157 14.39 -40.59 -17.07
C VAL A 157 15.76 -40.99 -16.56
N ARG A 158 16.27 -40.32 -15.52
CA ARG A 158 17.57 -40.65 -14.91
C ARG A 158 17.60 -42.04 -14.28
N LYS A 159 16.49 -42.51 -13.69
CA LYS A 159 16.39 -43.85 -13.11
C LYS A 159 16.35 -44.98 -14.17
N LYS A 160 15.99 -44.65 -15.41
CA LYS A 160 15.94 -45.61 -16.53
C LYS A 160 17.27 -45.73 -17.30
N ARG A 161 18.24 -44.85 -17.04
CA ARG A 161 19.61 -44.93 -17.57
C ARG A 161 20.53 -45.57 -16.54
#